data_AF-A0AAC9J533-F1
#
_entry.id   AF-A0AAC9J533-F1
#
_cell.length_a   1.000
_cell.length_b   1.000
_cell.length_c   1.000
_cell.angle_alpha   90.00
_cell.angle_beta   90.00
_cell.angle_gamma   90.00
#
_symmetry.space_group_name_H-M   'P 1'
#
loop_
_entity.id
_entity.type
_entity.pdbx_description
1 polymer ?
#
loop_
_entity_poly.entity_id
_entity_poly.type
_entity_poly.pdbx_seq_one_letter_code
_entity_poly.pdbx_strand_id
1 'polypeptide(L)'
;MNKVNKSAVVNYSAAQMYELVNDIRSYPKFLPMCYDIEIFEQTETETKASLKIKSGFVKLDFGTHNTMVKNEHIHLNLMNGPFKSLTGDWKFEPIDENSCKVSLDMEFTFENKFVEMALGPVFRGLADKMLGAFCKRAEEVYK
;
A
#
# COMPACT_ATOMS: atom_id res chain seq x y z
N MET A 1 6.64 16.37 8.03
CA MET A 1 6.78 15.38 6.95
C MET A 1 7.04 14.04 7.62
N ASN A 2 6.17 13.06 7.37
CA ASN A 2 6.29 11.71 7.94
C ASN A 2 6.84 10.78 6.86
N LYS A 3 7.70 9.82 7.25
CA LYS A 3 8.27 8.83 6.34
C LYS A 3 8.14 7.42 6.92
N VAL A 4 7.90 6.45 6.06
CA VAL A 4 7.93 5.02 6.38
C VAL A 4 8.80 4.34 5.33
N ASN A 5 9.81 3.62 5.77
CA ASN A 5 10.62 2.74 4.94
C ASN A 5 10.61 1.35 5.59
N LYS A 6 10.19 0.34 4.82
CA LYS A 6 10.16 -1.06 5.25
C LYS A 6 10.68 -1.92 4.11
N SER A 7 11.39 -2.99 4.43
CA SER A 7 11.74 -4.02 3.45
C SER A 7 11.78 -5.40 4.11
N ALA A 8 11.58 -6.43 3.30
CA ALA A 8 11.65 -7.82 3.71
C ALA A 8 12.17 -8.68 2.55
N VAL A 9 12.97 -9.69 2.87
CA VAL A 9 13.31 -10.77 1.94
C VAL A 9 12.29 -11.88 2.14
N VAL A 10 11.68 -12.36 1.06
CA VAL A 10 10.65 -13.40 1.08
C VAL A 10 10.97 -14.51 0.09
N ASN A 11 10.53 -15.73 0.40
CA ASN A 11 10.67 -16.90 -0.48
C ASN A 11 9.51 -16.97 -1.49
N TYR A 12 9.25 -15.84 -2.16
CA TYR A 12 8.32 -15.73 -3.28
C TYR A 12 8.97 -14.88 -4.36
N SER A 13 8.65 -15.15 -5.63
CA SER A 13 9.20 -14.40 -6.75
C SER A 13 8.74 -12.93 -6.75
N ALA A 14 9.49 -12.07 -7.43
CA ALA A 14 9.11 -10.66 -7.60
C ALA A 14 7.73 -10.51 -8.24
N ALA A 15 7.40 -11.37 -9.21
CA ALA A 15 6.10 -11.40 -9.87
C ALA A 15 4.96 -11.77 -8.91
N GLN A 16 5.16 -12.79 -8.06
CA GLN A 16 4.18 -13.20 -7.06
C GLN A 16 3.87 -12.08 -6.06
N MET A 17 4.89 -11.38 -5.58
CA MET A 17 4.71 -10.26 -4.64
C MET A 17 4.11 -9.03 -5.32
N TYR A 18 4.52 -8.72 -6.54
CA TYR A 18 3.91 -7.67 -7.35
C TYR A 18 2.42 -7.90 -7.55
N GLU A 19 2.02 -9.13 -7.88
CA GLU A 19 0.62 -9.50 -8.09
C GLU A 19 -0.24 -9.25 -6.84
N LEU A 20 0.26 -9.60 -5.65
CA LEU A 20 -0.45 -9.35 -4.40
C LEU A 20 -0.65 -7.86 -4.10
N VAL A 21 0.38 -7.04 -4.37
CA VAL A 21 0.29 -5.58 -4.19
C VAL A 21 -0.55 -4.94 -5.29
N ASN A 22 -0.60 -5.50 -6.50
CA ASN A 22 -1.44 -4.97 -7.56
C ASN A 22 -2.91 -5.44 -7.46
N ASP A 23 -3.19 -6.54 -6.75
CA ASP A 23 -4.55 -7.01 -6.45
C ASP A 23 -5.22 -6.17 -5.35
N ILE A 24 -5.44 -4.89 -5.65
CA ILE A 24 -6.06 -3.92 -4.74
C ILE A 24 -7.49 -4.33 -4.35
N ARG A 25 -8.19 -5.15 -5.15
CA ARG A 25 -9.54 -5.64 -4.84
C ARG A 25 -9.55 -6.56 -3.63
N SER A 26 -8.45 -7.27 -3.37
CA SER A 26 -8.35 -8.19 -2.25
C SER A 26 -7.94 -7.51 -0.94
N TYR A 27 -7.56 -6.23 -0.96
CA TYR A 27 -7.07 -5.51 0.23
C TYR A 27 -8.01 -5.60 1.45
N PRO A 28 -9.35 -5.45 1.33
CA PRO A 28 -10.24 -5.59 2.48
C PRO A 28 -10.22 -6.96 3.16
N LYS A 29 -9.70 -7.99 2.49
CA LYS A 29 -9.62 -9.35 3.05
C LYS A 29 -8.47 -9.52 4.02
N PHE A 30 -7.40 -8.72 3.92
CA PHE A 30 -6.16 -8.96 4.68
C PHE A 30 -5.43 -7.71 5.17
N LEU A 31 -5.64 -6.54 4.56
CA LEU A 31 -5.02 -5.31 5.06
C LEU A 31 -5.71 -4.85 6.34
N PRO A 32 -4.95 -4.54 7.41
CA PRO A 32 -5.53 -4.04 8.64
C PRO A 32 -6.36 -2.79 8.40
N MET A 33 -7.55 -2.72 9.02
CA MET A 33 -8.45 -1.54 8.99
C MET A 33 -9.02 -1.18 7.61
N CYS A 34 -8.53 -1.77 6.52
CA CYS A 34 -9.12 -1.62 5.20
C CYS A 34 -10.44 -2.39 5.15
N TYR A 35 -11.53 -1.69 4.89
CA TYR A 35 -12.86 -2.32 4.84
C TYR A 35 -13.52 -2.25 3.46
N ASP A 36 -13.05 -1.34 2.60
CA ASP A 36 -13.60 -1.16 1.26
C ASP A 36 -12.57 -0.48 0.35
N ILE A 37 -12.72 -0.71 -0.96
CA ILE A 37 -11.91 -0.14 -2.03
C ILE A 37 -12.84 0.30 -3.15
N GLU A 38 -12.64 1.52 -3.64
CA GLU A 38 -13.33 2.03 -4.82
C GLU A 38 -12.33 2.17 -5.96
N ILE A 39 -12.53 1.44 -7.05
CA ILE A 39 -11.63 1.45 -8.21
C ILE A 39 -12.27 2.27 -9.31
N PHE A 40 -11.61 3.36 -9.70
CA PHE A 40 -12.05 4.23 -10.78
C PHE A 40 -11.50 3.77 -12.12
N GLU A 41 -10.25 3.33 -12.14
CA GLU A 41 -9.55 2.88 -13.35
C GLU A 41 -8.48 1.86 -12.98
N GLN A 42 -8.33 0.81 -13.78
CA GLN A 42 -7.26 -0.18 -13.62
C GLN A 42 -6.87 -0.74 -14.99
N THR A 43 -5.60 -0.58 -15.34
CA THR A 43 -4.97 -1.07 -16.56
C THR A 43 -3.69 -1.83 -16.19
N GLU A 44 -2.91 -2.26 -17.19
CA GLU A 44 -1.63 -2.93 -16.93
C GLU A 44 -0.56 -1.99 -16.33
N THR A 45 -0.63 -0.69 -16.61
CA THR A 45 0.40 0.30 -16.23
C THR A 45 -0.11 1.40 -15.31
N GLU A 46 -1.42 1.58 -15.18
CA GLU A 46 -2.04 2.58 -14.30
C GLU A 46 -3.18 2.01 -13.46
N THR A 47 -3.32 2.49 -12.22
CA THR A 47 -4.49 2.21 -11.36
C THR A 47 -4.90 3.47 -10.60
N LYS A 48 -6.17 3.86 -10.65
CA LYS A 48 -6.75 4.94 -9.83
C LYS A 48 -7.78 4.33 -8.91
N ALA A 49 -7.55 4.41 -7.60
CA ALA A 49 -8.44 3.83 -6.62
C ALA A 49 -8.41 4.59 -5.29
N SER A 50 -9.48 4.46 -4.52
CA SER A 50 -9.61 4.97 -3.15
C SER A 50 -9.66 3.82 -2.15
N LEU A 51 -8.81 3.91 -1.14
CA LEU A 51 -8.77 3.02 0.02
C LEU A 51 -9.62 3.61 1.14
N LYS A 52 -10.51 2.80 1.71
CA LYS A 52 -11.33 3.20 2.87
C LYS A 52 -10.87 2.45 4.12
N ILE A 53 -10.42 3.21 5.11
CA ILE A 53 -9.80 2.72 6.34
C ILE A 53 -10.67 3.09 7.54
N LYS A 54 -10.89 2.15 8.45
CA LYS A 54 -11.66 2.36 9.68
C LYS A 54 -10.96 1.77 10.89
N SER A 55 -10.81 2.59 11.94
CA SER A 55 -10.30 2.18 13.25
C SER A 55 -11.20 2.74 14.35
N GLY A 56 -11.98 1.87 14.99
CA GLY A 56 -13.03 2.29 15.91
C GLY A 56 -14.02 3.24 15.24
N PHE A 57 -14.12 4.47 15.76
CA PHE A 57 -14.98 5.53 15.23
C PHE A 57 -14.32 6.40 14.16
N VAL A 58 -13.01 6.26 13.96
CA VAL A 58 -12.26 7.05 12.97
C VAL A 58 -12.39 6.39 11.59
N LYS A 59 -12.74 7.21 10.60
CA LYS A 59 -12.73 6.84 9.18
C LYS A 59 -11.71 7.71 8.44
N LEU A 60 -10.95 7.07 7.57
CA LEU A 60 -9.94 7.69 6.74
C LEU A 60 -10.08 7.11 5.34
N ASP A 61 -10.46 7.95 4.39
CA ASP A 61 -10.55 7.57 2.99
C ASP A 61 -9.53 8.42 2.20
N PHE A 62 -8.75 7.78 1.33
CA PHE A 62 -7.79 8.47 0.47
C PHE A 62 -7.62 7.71 -0.84
N GLY A 63 -7.46 8.46 -1.92
CA GLY A 63 -7.26 7.94 -3.27
C GLY A 63 -5.84 8.16 -3.76
N THR A 64 -5.34 7.19 -4.52
CA THR A 64 -4.06 7.28 -5.21
C THR A 64 -4.22 7.01 -6.70
N HIS A 65 -3.36 7.67 -7.47
CA HIS A 65 -3.04 7.29 -8.84
C HIS A 65 -1.69 6.55 -8.82
N ASN A 66 -1.72 5.29 -9.22
CA ASN A 66 -0.58 4.42 -9.24
C ASN A 66 -0.08 4.24 -10.68
N THR A 67 1.23 4.33 -10.88
CA THR A 67 1.90 4.00 -12.15
C THR A 67 2.86 2.84 -11.92
N MET A 68 2.89 1.88 -12.83
CA MET A 68 3.47 0.57 -12.55
C MET A 68 4.38 0.09 -13.68
N VAL A 69 5.50 -0.53 -13.30
CA VAL A 69 6.33 -1.36 -14.17
C VAL A 69 6.13 -2.80 -13.71
N LYS A 70 5.55 -3.62 -14.58
CA LYS A 70 5.13 -4.99 -14.26
C LYS A 70 6.25 -5.78 -13.60
N ASN A 71 5.97 -6.38 -12.44
CA ASN A 71 6.88 -7.20 -11.64
C ASN A 71 8.09 -6.46 -11.02
N GLU A 72 8.21 -5.15 -11.20
CA GLU A 72 9.40 -4.39 -10.76
C GLU A 72 9.04 -3.29 -9.77
N HIS A 73 8.02 -2.48 -10.08
CA HIS A 73 7.77 -1.24 -9.36
C HIS A 73 6.31 -0.79 -9.41
N ILE A 74 5.81 -0.22 -8.31
CA ILE A 74 4.52 0.48 -8.25
C ILE A 74 4.75 1.80 -7.53
N HIS A 75 4.61 2.90 -8.25
CA HIS A 75 4.61 4.25 -7.69
C HIS A 75 3.19 4.66 -7.33
N LEU A 76 2.98 5.31 -6.19
CA LEU A 76 1.71 5.85 -5.73
C LEU A 76 1.83 7.36 -5.62
N ASN A 77 0.85 8.08 -6.15
CA ASN A 77 0.69 9.50 -5.91
C ASN A 77 -0.71 9.81 -5.41
N LEU A 78 -0.80 10.74 -4.45
CA LEU A 78 -2.06 11.21 -3.91
C LEU A 78 -2.95 11.76 -5.04
N MET A 79 -4.20 11.31 -5.05
CA MET A 79 -5.26 11.86 -5.89
C MET A 79 -6.27 12.64 -5.05
N ASN A 80 -6.66 12.12 -3.89
CA ASN A 80 -7.55 12.79 -2.94
C ASN A 80 -7.38 12.22 -1.52
N GLY A 81 -7.91 12.93 -0.52
CA GLY A 81 -7.89 12.48 0.88
C GLY A 81 -7.45 13.60 1.83
N PRO A 82 -7.28 13.30 3.13
CA PRO A 82 -6.93 14.29 4.14
C PRO A 82 -5.42 14.62 4.19
N PHE A 83 -4.73 14.40 3.07
CA PHE A 83 -3.29 14.62 2.94
C PHE A 83 -3.05 15.79 2.01
N LYS A 84 -2.07 16.62 2.35
CA LYS A 84 -1.48 17.59 1.42
C LYS A 84 -0.61 16.90 0.38
N SER A 85 0.10 15.87 0.81
CA SER A 85 0.88 15.01 -0.07
C SER A 85 0.92 13.59 0.49
N LEU A 86 0.88 12.62 -0.41
CA LEU A 86 1.16 11.22 -0.13
C LEU A 86 1.82 10.68 -1.40
N THR A 87 3.02 10.12 -1.24
CA THR A 87 3.69 9.36 -2.28
C THR A 87 4.18 8.05 -1.68
N GLY A 88 4.26 7.02 -2.51
CA GLY A 88 4.84 5.76 -2.10
C GLY A 88 5.44 5.00 -3.27
N ASP A 89 6.37 4.11 -2.96
CA ASP A 89 7.12 3.33 -3.91
C ASP A 89 7.24 1.91 -3.39
N TRP A 90 6.58 0.99 -4.08
CA TRP A 90 6.86 -0.43 -3.95
C TRP A 90 7.95 -0.84 -4.92
N LYS A 91 8.94 -1.58 -4.44
CA LYS A 91 9.99 -2.18 -5.27
C LYS A 91 10.04 -3.68 -5.03
N PHE A 92 10.17 -4.43 -6.11
CA PHE A 92 10.27 -5.89 -6.10
C PHE A 92 11.61 -6.26 -6.75
N GLU A 93 12.61 -6.54 -5.92
CA GLU A 93 13.98 -6.81 -6.37
C GLU A 93 14.22 -8.33 -6.36
N PRO A 94 14.29 -9.02 -7.52
CA PRO A 94 14.53 -10.46 -7.55
C PRO A 94 15.92 -10.79 -6.96
N ILE A 95 15.97 -11.83 -6.13
CA ILE A 95 17.22 -12.41 -5.61
C ILE A 95 17.54 -13.68 -6.39
N ASP A 96 16.53 -14.52 -6.62
CA ASP A 96 16.55 -15.67 -7.51
C ASP A 96 15.14 -15.90 -8.10
N GLU A 97 14.92 -17.04 -8.77
CA GLU A 97 13.64 -17.36 -9.41
C GLU A 97 12.45 -17.44 -8.43
N ASN A 98 12.70 -17.81 -7.17
CA ASN A 98 11.70 -18.08 -6.15
C ASN A 98 11.80 -17.17 -4.92
N SER A 99 12.70 -16.18 -4.94
CA SER A 99 12.86 -15.24 -3.83
C SER A 99 13.11 -13.82 -4.31
N CYS A 100 12.60 -12.85 -3.55
CA CYS A 100 12.81 -11.44 -3.82
C CYS A 100 12.88 -10.63 -2.53
N LYS A 101 13.43 -9.42 -2.65
CA LYS A 101 13.30 -8.38 -1.65
C LYS A 101 12.16 -7.45 -2.05
N VAL A 102 11.19 -7.29 -1.17
CA VAL A 102 10.09 -6.33 -1.32
C VAL A 102 10.35 -5.14 -0.42
N SER A 103 10.25 -3.94 -0.96
CA SER A 103 10.42 -2.69 -0.21
C SER A 103 9.22 -1.77 -0.42
N LEU A 104 8.84 -1.05 0.65
CA LEU A 104 7.87 0.03 0.63
C LEU A 104 8.53 1.28 1.22
N ASP A 105 8.65 2.30 0.38
CA ASP A 105 8.96 3.67 0.77
C ASP A 105 7.68 4.50 0.71
N MET A 106 7.40 5.31 1.72
CA MET A 106 6.22 6.18 1.72
C MET A 106 6.52 7.50 2.43
N GLU A 107 6.09 8.59 1.82
CA GLU A 107 6.20 9.93 2.39
C GLU A 107 4.84 10.63 2.35
N PHE A 108 4.46 11.26 3.45
CA PHE A 108 3.17 11.95 3.54
C PHE A 108 3.17 13.14 4.49
N THR A 109 2.28 14.07 4.18
CA THR A 109 1.98 15.25 4.99
C THR A 109 0.48 15.47 5.03
N PHE A 110 -0.08 15.66 6.23
CA PHE A 110 -1.50 15.98 6.40
C PHE A 110 -1.79 17.42 5.98
N GLU A 111 -3.04 17.68 5.59
CA GLU A 111 -3.52 19.03 5.23
C GLU A 111 -3.24 20.06 6.34
N ASN A 112 -3.45 19.69 7.60
CA ASN A 112 -3.14 20.52 8.75
C ASN A 112 -2.92 19.70 10.03
N LYS A 113 -2.49 20.37 11.10
CA LYS A 113 -2.17 19.74 12.39
C LYS A 113 -3.37 19.10 13.08
N PHE A 114 -4.58 19.63 12.92
CA PHE A 114 -5.79 19.05 13.52
C PHE A 114 -6.14 17.72 12.86
N VAL A 115 -6.05 17.66 11.53
CA VAL A 115 -6.23 16.42 10.76
C VAL A 115 -5.16 15.39 11.14
N GLU A 116 -3.90 15.80 11.26
CA GLU A 116 -2.82 14.93 11.73
C GLU A 116 -3.08 14.37 13.13
N MET A 117 -3.58 15.19 14.06
CA MET A 117 -3.89 14.74 15.41
C MET A 117 -5.03 13.72 15.44
N ALA A 118 -6.04 13.90 14.58
CA ALA A 118 -7.19 13.01 14.49
C ALA A 118 -6.89 11.69 13.77
N LEU A 119 -6.16 11.73 12.64
CA LEU A 119 -6.01 10.58 11.72
C LEU A 119 -4.59 9.99 11.72
N GLY A 120 -3.59 10.74 12.19
CA GLY A 120 -2.18 10.35 12.18
C GLY A 120 -1.89 9.01 12.84
N PRO A 121 -2.41 8.70 14.04
CA PRO A 121 -2.18 7.40 14.68
C PRO A 121 -2.70 6.22 13.85
N VAL A 122 -3.88 6.36 13.24
CA VAL A 122 -4.50 5.31 12.41
C VAL A 122 -3.67 5.07 11.15
N PHE A 123 -3.30 6.15 10.44
CA PHE A 123 -2.54 6.02 9.20
C PHE A 123 -1.12 5.51 9.42
N ARG A 124 -0.41 5.99 10.46
CA ARG A 124 0.91 5.46 10.82
C ARG A 124 0.85 3.97 11.17
N GLY A 125 -0.15 3.57 11.95
CA GLY A 125 -0.37 2.16 12.28
C GLY A 125 -0.70 1.29 11.06
N LEU A 126 -1.40 1.83 10.06
CA LEU A 126 -1.63 1.16 8.77
C LEU A 126 -0.32 0.98 8.01
N ALA A 127 0.42 2.08 7.80
CA ALA A 127 1.66 2.09 7.03
C ALA A 127 2.72 1.16 7.64
N ASP A 128 2.84 1.12 8.97
CA ASP A 128 3.75 0.22 9.68
C ASP A 128 3.43 -1.27 9.50
N LYS A 129 2.15 -1.61 9.27
CA LYS A 129 1.68 -3.00 9.15
C LYS A 129 1.54 -3.47 7.71
N MET A 130 1.61 -2.57 6.72
CA MET A 130 1.38 -2.90 5.31
C MET A 130 2.29 -4.04 4.83
N LEU A 131 3.60 -3.88 4.90
CA LEU A 131 4.54 -4.89 4.39
C LEU A 131 4.31 -6.26 5.06
N GLY A 132 4.14 -6.30 6.38
CA GLY A 132 3.88 -7.54 7.10
C GLY A 132 2.56 -8.21 6.69
N ALA A 133 1.51 -7.44 6.41
CA ALA A 133 0.24 -7.96 5.91
C ALA A 133 0.39 -8.61 4.53
N PHE A 134 1.19 -8.02 3.63
CA PHE A 134 1.49 -8.64 2.32
C PHE A 134 2.35 -9.90 2.45
N CYS A 135 3.36 -9.90 3.30
CA CYS A 135 4.16 -11.10 3.56
C CYS A 135 3.27 -12.25 4.07
N LYS A 136 2.37 -11.97 5.03
CA LYS A 136 1.40 -12.95 5.51
C LYS A 136 0.45 -13.41 4.41
N ARG A 137 -0.05 -12.47 3.59
CA ARG A 137 -0.94 -12.78 2.47
C ARG A 137 -0.29 -13.72 1.46
N ALA A 138 1.00 -13.56 1.19
CA ALA A 138 1.75 -14.45 0.31
C ALA A 138 1.75 -15.90 0.83
N GLU A 139 1.86 -16.09 2.14
CA GLU A 139 1.75 -17.42 2.74
C GLU A 139 0.37 -18.04 2.59
N GLU A 140 -0.70 -17.23 2.56
CA GLU A 140 -2.08 -17.73 2.40
C GLU A 140 -2.43 -18.07 0.94
N VAL A 141 -1.74 -17.46 -0.03
CA VAL A 141 -2.06 -17.58 -1.46
C VAL A 141 -1.16 -18.59 -2.17
N TYR A 142 0.10 -18.71 -1.75
CA TYR A 142 1.12 -19.49 -2.48
C TYR A 142 1.68 -20.69 -1.72
N LYS A 143 1.36 -20.87 -0.43
CA LYS A 143 1.60 -22.14 0.26
C LYS A 143 0.39 -23.05 0.13
#